data_AF-E8U9D0-F1
#
_entry.id   AF-E8U9D0-F1
#
_cell.length_a   1.000
_cell.length_b   1.000
_cell.length_c   1.000
_cell.angle_alpha   90.00
_cell.angle_beta   90.00
_cell.angle_gamma   90.00
#
_symmetry.space_group_name_H-M   'P 1'
#
loop_
_entity.id
_entity.type
_entity.pdbx_description
1 polymer ?
#
loop_
_entity_poly.entity_id
_entity_poly.type
_entity_poly.pdbx_seq_one_letter_code
_entity_poly.pdbx_strand_id
1 'polypeptide(L)' 'MTPPDPRVPDLMRREVYWIARVMREQGSRFYAALADALDAADATNRRTLYATWTDAFWDFAQRADALAAREEPE' A
#
# COMPACT_ATOMS: atom_id res chain seq x y z
N MET A 1 -22.20 9.71 -8.77
CA MET A 1 -20.74 9.61 -8.74
C MET A 1 -20.36 9.37 -7.28
N THR A 2 -19.89 8.17 -6.93
CA THR A 2 -19.45 7.89 -5.55
C THR A 2 -18.29 8.82 -5.23
N PRO A 3 -18.29 9.53 -4.10
CA PRO A 3 -17.16 10.35 -3.72
C PRO A 3 -15.90 9.48 -3.62
N PRO A 4 -14.72 10.00 -4.02
CA PRO A 4 -13.48 9.25 -3.89
C PRO A 4 -13.24 8.89 -2.43
N ASP A 5 -12.76 7.66 -2.21
CA ASP A 5 -12.53 7.16 -0.86
C ASP A 5 -11.52 8.06 -0.12
N PRO A 6 -11.88 8.58 1.08
CA PRO A 6 -11.04 9.52 1.81
C PRO A 6 -9.72 8.92 2.29
N ARG A 7 -9.55 7.60 2.23
CA ARG A 7 -8.30 6.89 2.58
C ARG A 7 -7.23 6.99 1.50
N VAL A 8 -7.60 7.25 0.24
CA VAL A 8 -6.61 7.30 -0.87
C VAL A 8 -5.56 8.40 -0.68
N PRO A 9 -5.92 9.65 -0.30
CA PRO A 9 -4.93 10.66 0.06
C PRO A 9 -4.00 10.25 1.21
N ASP A 10 -4.48 9.46 2.16
CA ASP A 10 -3.66 8.95 3.26
C ASP A 10 -2.66 7.89 2.76
N LEU A 11 -3.12 6.91 1.99
CA LEU A 11 -2.26 5.90 1.34
C LEU A 11 -1.16 6.54 0.47
N MET A 12 -1.46 7.66 -0.21
CA MET A 12 -0.49 8.39 -1.02
C MET A 12 0.62 9.08 -0.21
N ARG A 13 0.42 9.30 1.10
CA ARG A 13 1.42 9.91 1.99
C ARG A 13 2.30 8.88 2.68
N ARG A 14 1.90 7.60 2.65
CA ARG A 14 2.65 6.50 3.28
C ARG A 14 3.81 6.07 2.40
N GLU A 15 4.80 5.50 3.05
CA GLU A 15 5.95 4.93 2.36
C GLU A 15 5.57 3.63 1.65
N VAL A 16 5.71 3.64 0.33
CA VAL A 16 5.40 2.51 -0.54
C VAL A 16 6.22 1.27 -0.16
N TYR A 17 7.48 1.46 0.23
CA TYR A 17 8.40 0.39 0.62
C TYR A 17 7.80 -0.54 1.69
N TRP A 18 7.29 0.02 2.79
CA TRP A 18 6.74 -0.78 3.88
C TRP A 18 5.47 -1.53 3.48
N ILE A 19 4.60 -0.89 2.68
CA ILE A 19 3.37 -1.51 2.16
C ILE A 19 3.73 -2.69 1.25
N ALA A 20 4.61 -2.46 0.28
CA ALA A 20 5.04 -3.47 -0.69
C ALA A 20 5.75 -4.63 0.01
N ARG A 21 6.56 -4.35 1.04
CA ARG A 21 7.24 -5.38 1.84
C ARG A 21 6.25 -6.31 2.53
N VAL A 22 5.28 -5.77 3.28
CA VAL A 22 4.27 -6.60 3.96
C VAL A 22 3.46 -7.42 2.95
N MET A 23 3.16 -6.85 1.78
CA MET A 23 2.45 -7.57 0.71
C MET A 23 3.24 -8.78 0.19
N ARG A 24 4.56 -8.65 0.03
CA ARG A 24 5.46 -9.74 -0.39
C ARG A 24 5.57 -10.82 0.69
N GLU A 25 5.67 -10.42 1.96
CA GLU A 25 5.90 -11.33 3.08
C GLU A 25 4.73 -12.28 3.39
N GLN A 26 3.51 -11.97 2.94
CA GLN A 26 2.34 -12.84 3.21
C GLN A 26 2.31 -14.15 2.40
N GLY A 27 3.22 -14.34 1.44
CA GLY A 27 3.36 -15.58 0.67
C GLY A 27 2.38 -15.77 -0.51
N SER A 28 1.55 -14.77 -0.82
CA SER A 28 0.65 -14.81 -1.99
C SER A 28 1.34 -14.29 -3.25
N ARG A 29 1.35 -15.09 -4.32
CA ARG A 29 1.88 -14.68 -5.64
C ARG A 29 1.15 -13.47 -6.22
N PHE A 30 -0.15 -13.36 -5.98
CA PHE A 30 -0.95 -12.22 -6.43
C PHE A 30 -0.46 -10.92 -5.76
N TYR A 31 -0.32 -10.94 -4.44
CA TYR A 31 0.08 -9.75 -3.71
C TYR A 31 1.57 -9.42 -3.88
N ALA A 32 2.42 -10.41 -4.15
CA ALA A 32 3.80 -10.16 -4.56
C ALA A 32 3.84 -9.38 -5.89
N ALA A 33 3.06 -9.79 -6.89
CA ALA A 33 2.97 -9.06 -8.16
C ALA A 33 2.31 -7.68 -8.01
N LEU A 34 1.34 -7.54 -7.11
CA LEU A 34 0.73 -6.25 -6.81
C LEU A 34 1.72 -5.32 -6.10
N ALA A 35 2.59 -5.85 -5.24
CA ALA A 35 3.67 -5.10 -4.61
C ALA A 35 4.68 -4.61 -5.65
N ASP A 36 5.09 -5.47 -6.59
CA ASP A 36 5.94 -5.07 -7.73
C ASP A 36 5.29 -3.94 -8.56
N ALA A 37 4.00 -4.05 -8.84
CA ALA A 37 3.26 -3.02 -9.54
C ALA A 37 3.19 -1.70 -8.75
N LEU A 38 3.01 -1.77 -7.43
CA LEU A 38 2.96 -0.59 -6.57
C LEU A 38 4.32 0.13 -6.52
N ASP A 39 5.41 -0.62 -6.37
CA ASP A 39 6.78 -0.10 -6.33
C ASP A 39 7.17 0.59 -7.65
N ALA A 40 6.75 0.01 -8.78
CA ALA A 40 7.07 0.54 -10.11
C ALA A 40 6.16 1.69 -10.57
N ALA A 41 5.03 1.92 -9.90
CA ALA A 41 4.02 2.86 -10.35
C ALA A 41 4.40 4.34 -10.08
N ASP A 42 4.17 5.20 -11.07
CA ASP A 42 4.16 6.64 -10.88
C ASP A 42 3.00 7.08 -9.96
N ALA A 43 2.94 8.38 -9.62
CA ALA A 43 1.94 8.90 -8.70
C ALA A 43 0.49 8.73 -9.21
N THR A 44 0.27 8.83 -10.52
CA THR A 44 -1.06 8.68 -11.13
C THR A 44 -1.51 7.23 -11.07
N ASN A 45 -0.63 6.31 -11.44
CA ASN A 45 -0.90 4.88 -11.41
C ASN A 45 -1.04 4.35 -9.97
N ARG A 46 -0.23 4.84 -9.02
CA ARG A 46 -0.42 4.54 -7.58
C ARG A 46 -1.78 4.98 -7.08
N ARG A 47 -2.22 6.19 -7.45
CA ARG A 47 -3.56 6.67 -7.08
C ARG A 47 -4.65 5.75 -7.64
N THR A 48 -4.51 5.29 -8.88
CA THR A 48 -5.45 4.34 -9.50
C THR A 48 -5.45 3.00 -8.78
N LEU A 49 -4.29 2.44 -8.44
CA LEU A 49 -4.17 1.19 -7.66
C LEU A 49 -4.87 1.33 -6.31
N TYR A 50 -4.57 2.39 -5.55
CA TYR A 50 -5.19 2.64 -4.26
C TYR A 50 -6.69 2.86 -4.35
N ALA A 51 -7.18 3.60 -5.34
CA ALA A 51 -8.63 3.82 -5.51
C ALA A 51 -9.37 2.54 -5.94
N THR A 52 -8.71 1.63 -6.66
CA THR A 52 -9.31 0.39 -7.15
C THR A 52 -9.40 -0.67 -6.05
N TRP A 53 -8.38 -0.75 -5.20
CA TRP A 53 -8.26 -1.76 -4.15
C TRP A 53 -8.05 -1.14 -2.77
N THR A 54 -8.83 -0.09 -2.45
CA THR A 54 -8.63 0.71 -1.23
C THR A 54 -8.59 -0.15 0.03
N ASP A 55 -9.53 -1.09 0.19
CA ASP A 55 -9.61 -1.91 1.39
C ASP A 55 -8.37 -2.80 1.56
N ALA A 56 -7.91 -3.45 0.49
CA ALA A 56 -6.74 -4.30 0.53
C ALA A 56 -5.48 -3.50 0.88
N PHE A 57 -5.25 -2.36 0.20
CA PHE A 57 -4.10 -1.51 0.51
C PHE A 57 -4.17 -0.90 1.90
N TRP A 58 -5.35 -0.57 2.40
CA TRP A 58 -5.54 -0.05 3.75
C TRP A 58 -5.13 -1.07 4.81
N ASP A 59 -5.48 -2.34 4.63
CA ASP A 59 -5.09 -3.42 5.53
C ASP A 59 -3.57 -3.65 5.53
N PHE A 60 -2.94 -3.65 4.36
CA PHE A 60 -1.48 -3.75 4.27
C PHE A 60 -0.78 -2.53 4.83
N ALA A 61 -1.33 -1.34 4.64
CA ALA A 61 -0.77 -0.10 5.15
C ALA A 61 -0.74 -0.05 6.68
N GLN A 62 -1.81 -0.51 7.36
CA GLN A 62 -1.81 -0.60 8.83
C GLN A 62 -0.75 -1.57 9.36
N ARG A 63 -0.55 -2.70 8.68
CA ARG A 63 0.51 -3.67 9.03
C ARG A 63 1.91 -3.11 8.74
N ALA A 64 2.04 -2.35 7.67
CA ALA A 64 3.26 -1.67 7.28
C ALA A 64 3.69 -0.63 8.33
N ASP A 65 2.76 0.19 8.83
CA ASP A 65 3.04 1.14 9.91
C ASP A 65 3.57 0.42 11.16
N ALA A 66 2.95 -0.71 11.52
CA ALA A 66 3.38 -1.52 12.67
C ALA A 66 4.74 -2.19 12.45
N LEU A 67 5.08 -2.55 11.22
CA LEU A 67 6.39 -3.10 10.86
C LEU A 67 7.47 -2.00 10.92
N ALA A 68 7.22 -0.84 10.31
CA ALA A 68 8.13 0.30 10.32
C ALA A 68 8.49 0.73 11.75
N ALA A 69 7.47 0.89 12.61
CA ALA A 69 7.68 1.27 14.02
C ALA A 69 8.49 0.24 14.83
N ARG A 70 8.57 -1.03 14.38
CA ARG A 70 9.36 -2.07 15.04
C ARG A 70 10.80 -2.11 14.55
N GLU A 71 11.05 -1.80 13.30
CA GLU A 71 12.38 -1.88 12.68
C GLU A 71 13.16 -0.57 12.77
N GLU A 72 12.45 0.55 12.77
CA GLU A 72 12.99 1.89 12.93
C GLU A 72 12.37 2.56 14.16
N PRO A 73 12.71 2.08 15.38
CA PRO A 73 12.33 2.79 16.60
C PRO A 73 13.10 4.12 16.64
N GLU A 74 12.37 5.23 16.82
CA GLU A 74 12.93 6.59 16.94
C GLU A 74 14.11 6.71 17.93
#